data_AF-G2XFA5-F1
#
_entry.id   AF-G2XFA5-F1
#
_cell.length_a   1.000
_cell.length_b   1.000
_cell.length_c   1.000
_cell.angle_alpha   90.00
_cell.angle_beta   90.00
_cell.angle_gamma   90.00
#
_symmetry.space_group_name_H-M   'P 1'
#
loop_
_entity.id
_entity.type
_entity.pdbx_description
1 polymer ?
#
loop_
_entity_poly.entity_id
_entity_poly.type
_entity_poly.pdbx_seq_one_letter_code
_entity_poly.pdbx_strand_id
1 'polypeptide(L)'
;MILDRGEWDETIAYYAGYTEEEVEPVAHLMVDYLARPVVHEAFFKKYASKKFLKASILTRSWAKRMAAHFGITDTHLSLDQISTREDDSHYGQY
;
A
#
# COMPACT_ATOMS: atom_id res chain seq x y z
N MET A 1 2.37 -14.22 1.09
CA MET A 1 2.68 -12.90 0.47
C MET A 1 1.73 -12.62 -0.70
N ILE A 2 1.76 -11.45 -1.35
CA ILE A 2 0.84 -11.13 -2.47
C ILE A 2 0.97 -12.08 -3.68
N LEU A 3 2.18 -12.56 -3.96
CA LEU A 3 2.48 -13.42 -5.12
C LEU A 3 3.14 -14.77 -4.73
N ASP A 4 3.23 -15.08 -3.43
CA ASP A 4 3.91 -16.27 -2.89
C ASP A 4 5.26 -16.58 -3.57
N ARG A 5 6.19 -15.63 -3.47
CA ARG A 5 7.54 -15.71 -4.06
C ARG A 5 8.65 -16.02 -3.06
N GLY A 6 8.31 -16.38 -1.83
CA GLY A 6 9.27 -16.52 -0.73
C GLY A 6 9.47 -15.20 0.04
N GLU A 7 10.26 -15.26 1.10
CA GLU A 7 10.56 -14.15 2.02
C GLU A 7 11.63 -13.19 1.45
N TRP A 8 11.86 -12.08 2.14
CA TRP A 8 12.95 -11.15 1.84
C TRP A 8 14.29 -11.74 2.31
N ASP A 9 14.93 -12.54 1.46
CA ASP A 9 16.15 -13.26 1.82
C ASP A 9 17.42 -12.37 1.84
N GLU A 10 18.51 -12.92 2.37
CA GLU A 10 19.82 -12.26 2.45
C GLU A 10 20.34 -11.79 1.09
N THR A 11 19.99 -12.49 0.00
CA THR A 11 20.43 -12.12 -1.35
C THR A 11 19.70 -10.85 -1.80
N ILE A 12 18.39 -10.78 -1.60
CA ILE A 12 17.60 -9.58 -1.90
C ILE A 12 18.09 -8.42 -1.03
N ALA A 13 18.28 -8.63 0.28
CA ALA A 13 18.77 -7.60 1.19
C ALA A 13 20.13 -7.04 0.75
N TYR A 14 21.08 -7.91 0.37
CA TYR A 14 22.40 -7.52 -0.12
C TYR A 14 22.34 -6.62 -1.37
N TYR A 15 21.51 -6.98 -2.36
CA TYR A 15 21.42 -6.21 -3.60
C TYR A 15 20.50 -4.98 -3.51
N ALA A 16 19.48 -5.02 -2.65
CA ALA A 16 18.59 -3.89 -2.42
C ALA A 16 19.22 -2.82 -1.51
N GLY A 17 20.16 -3.22 -0.65
CA GLY A 17 20.80 -2.35 0.34
C GLY A 17 19.93 -2.05 1.57
N TYR A 18 18.84 -2.81 1.77
CA TYR A 18 17.92 -2.68 2.89
C TYR A 18 17.54 -4.06 3.43
N THR A 19 17.46 -4.17 4.75
CA THR A 19 16.89 -5.30 5.48
C THR A 19 15.38 -5.34 5.35
N GLU A 20 14.75 -6.46 5.72
CA GLU A 20 13.29 -6.59 5.68
C GLU A 20 12.63 -5.57 6.61
N GLU A 21 13.19 -5.39 7.80
CA GLU A 21 12.70 -4.48 8.84
C GLU A 21 12.75 -3.01 8.39
N GLU A 22 13.76 -2.63 7.59
CA GLU A 22 13.87 -1.29 7.04
C GLU A 22 12.82 -1.01 5.95
N VAL A 23 12.41 -2.04 5.21
CA VAL A 23 11.42 -1.92 4.12
C VAL A 23 9.98 -2.07 4.61
N GLU A 24 9.76 -2.82 5.69
CA GLU A 24 8.46 -3.08 6.30
C GLU A 24 7.56 -1.84 6.45
N PRO A 25 8.00 -0.69 7.02
CA PRO A 25 7.14 0.48 7.15
C PRO A 25 6.66 1.03 5.80
N VAL A 26 7.52 0.98 4.77
CA VAL A 26 7.14 1.40 3.42
C VAL A 26 6.17 0.40 2.80
N ALA A 27 6.37 -0.90 3.04
CA ALA A 27 5.43 -1.92 2.61
C ALA A 27 4.04 -1.70 3.22
N HIS A 28 3.95 -1.37 4.51
CA HIS A 28 2.70 -1.05 5.20
C HIS A 28 1.98 0.14 4.54
N LEU A 29 2.70 1.23 4.27
CA LEU A 29 2.16 2.40 3.57
C LEU A 29 1.62 2.04 2.18
N MET A 30 2.32 1.17 1.46
CA MET A 30 1.88 0.72 0.14
C MET A 30 0.62 -0.15 0.21
N VAL A 31 0.48 -1.00 1.24
CA VAL A 31 -0.75 -1.77 1.45
C VAL A 31 -1.93 -0.86 1.80
N ASP A 32 -1.71 0.14 2.65
CA ASP A 32 -2.73 1.15 3.00
C ASP A 32 -3.23 1.91 1.76
N TYR A 33 -2.30 2.41 0.94
CA TYR A 33 -2.61 3.03 -0.35
C TYR A 33 -3.44 2.11 -1.27
N LEU A 34 -3.11 0.81 -1.32
CA LEU A 34 -3.83 -0.16 -2.16
C LEU A 34 -5.20 -0.55 -1.58
N ALA A 35 -5.38 -0.50 -0.25
CA ALA A 35 -6.64 -0.85 0.41
C ALA A 35 -7.70 0.26 0.29
N ARG A 36 -7.29 1.53 0.35
CA ARG A 36 -8.14 2.75 0.29
C ARG A 36 -8.66 3.08 -1.11
N PRO A 37 -9.70 3.92 -1.30
CA PRO A 37 -10.20 4.29 -2.63
C PRO A 37 -9.10 4.80 -3.56
N VAL A 38 -9.25 4.55 -4.87
CA VAL A 38 -8.25 4.91 -5.88
C VAL A 38 -8.15 6.44 -5.98
N VAL A 39 -7.01 6.99 -5.59
CA VAL A 39 -6.71 8.44 -5.75
C VAL A 39 -6.13 8.71 -7.15
N HIS A 40 -5.21 7.85 -7.61
CA HIS A 40 -4.54 8.03 -8.91
C HIS A 40 -5.12 7.09 -9.98
N GLU A 41 -6.19 7.52 -10.63
CA GLU A 41 -6.86 6.72 -11.67
C GLU A 41 -5.95 6.34 -12.84
N ALA A 42 -5.00 7.20 -13.22
CA ALA A 42 -4.10 6.94 -14.35
C ALA A 42 -3.25 5.67 -14.12
N PHE A 43 -2.72 5.49 -12.91
CA PHE A 43 -1.98 4.28 -12.54
C PHE A 43 -2.90 3.07 -12.49
N PHE A 44 -4.06 3.21 -11.86
CA PHE A 44 -5.03 2.12 -11.81
C PHE A 44 -5.39 1.63 -13.22
N LYS A 45 -5.79 2.54 -14.12
CA LYS A 45 -6.20 2.23 -15.50
C LYS A 45 -5.06 1.62 -16.32
N LYS A 46 -3.84 2.16 -16.22
CA LYS A 46 -2.65 1.62 -16.91
C LYS A 46 -2.42 0.16 -16.53
N TYR A 47 -2.29 -0.12 -15.24
CA TYR A 47 -1.96 -1.45 -14.71
C TYR A 47 -3.18 -2.39 -14.60
N ALA A 48 -4.39 -1.91 -14.91
CA ALA A 48 -5.60 -2.72 -15.03
C ALA A 48 -5.78 -3.31 -16.44
N SER A 49 -4.90 -3.02 -17.39
CA SER A 49 -4.96 -3.60 -18.74
C SER A 49 -4.39 -5.03 -18.77
N LYS A 50 -4.75 -5.83 -19.79
CA LYS A 50 -4.23 -7.19 -19.97
C LYS A 50 -2.70 -7.20 -20.18
N LYS A 51 -2.15 -6.15 -20.80
CA LYS A 51 -0.70 -5.96 -21.01
C LYS A 51 0.08 -6.02 -19.69
N PHE A 52 -0.51 -5.51 -18.61
CA PHE A 52 0.07 -5.54 -17.26
C PHE A 52 -0.57 -6.60 -16.37
N LEU A 53 -1.12 -7.66 -16.96
CA LEU A 53 -1.67 -8.81 -16.25
C LEU A 53 -2.71 -8.45 -15.17
N LYS A 54 -3.44 -7.33 -15.37
CA LYS A 54 -4.41 -6.84 -14.38
C LYS A 54 -3.79 -6.58 -12.99
N ALA A 55 -2.49 -6.24 -12.92
CA ALA A 55 -1.74 -6.09 -11.69
C ALA A 55 -2.40 -5.14 -10.67
N SER A 56 -2.95 -3.99 -11.11
CA SER A 56 -3.63 -3.06 -10.19
C SER A 56 -4.95 -3.61 -9.64
N ILE A 57 -5.61 -4.53 -10.33
CA ILE A 57 -6.82 -5.20 -9.84
C ILE A 57 -6.44 -6.26 -8.80
N LEU A 58 -5.45 -7.10 -9.13
CA LEU A 58 -4.99 -8.17 -8.26
C LEU A 58 -4.44 -7.64 -6.94
N THR A 59 -3.52 -6.66 -7.00
CA THR A 59 -2.86 -6.08 -5.84
C THR A 59 -3.84 -5.40 -4.88
N ARG A 60 -4.80 -4.64 -5.42
CA ARG A 60 -5.83 -3.97 -4.60
C ARG A 60 -6.83 -4.96 -4.01
N SER A 61 -7.22 -5.99 -4.75
CA SER A 61 -8.08 -7.07 -4.22
C SER A 61 -7.39 -7.79 -3.06
N TRP A 62 -6.09 -8.08 -3.20
CA TRP A 62 -5.30 -8.67 -2.12
C TRP A 62 -5.17 -7.72 -0.91
N ALA A 63 -4.80 -6.46 -1.13
CA ALA A 63 -4.62 -5.47 -0.06
C ALA A 63 -5.90 -5.27 0.77
N LYS A 64 -7.08 -5.22 0.12
CA LYS A 64 -8.36 -5.12 0.82
C LYS A 64 -8.65 -6.30 1.74
N ARG A 65 -8.25 -7.52 1.37
CA ARG A 65 -8.40 -8.70 2.25
C ARG A 65 -7.39 -8.68 3.39
N MET A 66 -6.20 -8.15 3.14
CA MET A 66 -5.12 -8.12 4.12
C MET A 66 -5.17 -6.89 5.04
N ALA A 67 -6.00 -5.88 4.74
CA ALA A 67 -6.05 -4.62 5.48
C ALA A 67 -6.16 -4.80 7.00
N ALA A 68 -7.01 -5.72 7.46
CA ALA A 68 -7.17 -6.03 8.88
C ALA A 68 -5.88 -6.58 9.53
N HIS A 69 -5.10 -7.38 8.80
CA HIS A 69 -3.82 -7.91 9.30
C HIS A 69 -2.76 -6.82 9.47
N PHE A 70 -2.83 -5.77 8.65
CA PHE A 70 -1.94 -4.61 8.73
C PHE A 70 -2.44 -3.52 9.67
N GLY A 71 -3.52 -3.77 10.43
CA GLY A 71 -4.12 -2.76 11.32
C GLY A 71 -4.73 -1.57 10.57
N ILE A 72 -4.96 -1.69 9.27
CA ILE A 72 -5.54 -0.63 8.46
C ILE A 72 -7.05 -0.59 8.71
N THR A 73 -7.51 0.45 9.38
CA THR A 73 -8.94 0.74 9.59
C THR A 73 -9.46 1.73 8.55
N ASP A 74 -10.78 1.85 8.48
CA ASP A 74 -11.46 2.89 7.71
C ASP A 74 -11.07 2.95 6.23
N THR A 75 -10.97 1.79 5.59
CA THR A 75 -10.57 1.63 4.18
C THR A 75 -11.51 2.32 3.18
N HIS A 76 -12.62 2.90 3.64
CA HIS A 76 -13.55 3.68 2.82
C HIS A 76 -13.08 5.14 2.64
N LEU A 77 -12.18 5.63 3.49
CA LEU A 77 -11.61 6.97 3.42
C LEU A 77 -10.48 7.02 2.38
N SER A 78 -10.50 8.04 1.52
CA SER A 78 -9.39 8.31 0.59
C SER A 78 -8.19 8.92 1.33
N LEU A 79 -7.01 8.85 0.73
CA LEU A 79 -5.79 9.42 1.31
C LEU A 79 -5.92 10.93 1.52
N ASP A 80 -6.54 11.64 0.57
CA ASP A 80 -6.77 13.08 0.70
C ASP A 80 -7.59 13.40 1.95
N GLN A 81 -8.58 12.58 2.29
CA GLN A 81 -9.41 12.76 3.48
C GLN A 81 -8.69 12.44 4.79
N ILE A 82 -7.56 11.74 4.74
CA ILE A 82 -6.77 11.39 5.93
C ILE A 82 -5.72 12.46 6.16
N SER A 83 -5.03 12.88 5.10
CA SER A 83 -4.06 13.98 5.16
C SER A 83 -4.70 15.23 5.75
N THR A 84 -5.89 15.62 5.30
CA THR A 84 -6.57 16.82 5.82
C THR A 84 -6.95 16.71 7.30
N ARG A 85 -7.23 15.50 7.80
CA ARG A 85 -7.57 15.27 9.21
C ARG A 85 -6.35 15.34 10.12
N GLU A 86 -5.20 14.88 9.63
CA GLU A 86 -3.92 14.98 10.35
C GLU A 86 -3.51 16.44 10.50
N ASP A 87 -3.68 17.24 9.44
CA ASP A 87 -3.40 18.68 9.46
C ASP A 87 -4.28 19.40 10.49
N ASP A 88 -5.61 19.19 10.46
CA ASP A 88 -6.54 19.81 11.42
C ASP A 88 -6.23 19.42 12.89
N SER A 89 -5.80 18.17 13.11
CA SER A 89 -5.40 17.67 14.44
C SER A 89 -4.10 18.32 14.93
N HIS A 90 -3.18 18.64 14.02
CA HIS A 90 -1.91 19.30 14.32
C HIS A 90 -2.10 20.79 14.64
N TYR A 91 -3.01 21.49 13.95
CA TYR A 91 -3.30 22.90 14.20
C TYR A 91 -4.23 23.14 15.40
N GLY A 92 -5.07 22.16 15.79
CA GLY A 92 -5.99 22.29 16.93
C GLY A 92 -5.34 22.19 18.33
N GLN A 93 -4.02 21.97 18.42
CA GLN A 93 -3.28 21.88 19.68
C GLN A 93 -2.51 23.17 20.05
N TYR A 94 -2.63 24.23 19.26
CA TYR A 94 -1.99 25.54 19.49
C TYR A 94 -3.02 26.64 19.79
#